data_AF-A0A6G2W2F9-F1
#
_entry.id   AF-A0A6G2W2F9-F1
#
_cell.length_a   1.000
_cell.length_b   1.000
_cell.length_c   1.000
_cell.angle_alpha   90.00
_cell.angle_beta   90.00
_cell.angle_gamma   90.00
#
_symmetry.space_group_name_H-M   'P 1'
#
loop_
_entity.id
_entity.type
_entity.pdbx_description
1 polymer ?
#
loop_
_entity_poly.entity_id
_entity_poly.type
_entity_poly.pdbx_seq_one_letter_code
_entity_poly.pdbx_strand_id
1 'polypeptide(L)'
;MSRAFLGVQDAAEYLGISPKTLYVWRHRRQGPPSFRMGARGRVTYRIDALDAWIREQEQADSRSNPALNPVSAASQRRAAYLATV
;
A
#
# COMPACT_ATOMS: atom_id res chain seq x y z
N MET A 1 -20.76 -17.07 -6.29
CA MET A 1 -21.07 -15.67 -5.93
C MET A 1 -19.85 -15.09 -5.22
N SER A 2 -19.10 -14.22 -5.88
CA SER A 2 -17.96 -13.52 -5.26
C SER A 2 -18.47 -12.41 -4.34
N ARG A 3 -17.94 -12.31 -3.11
CA ARG A 3 -18.21 -11.16 -2.24
C ARG A 3 -17.45 -9.95 -2.77
N ALA A 4 -18.10 -8.81 -2.89
CA ALA A 4 -17.42 -7.56 -3.26
C ALA A 4 -16.74 -6.87 -2.06
N PHE A 5 -17.15 -7.22 -0.84
CA PHE A 5 -16.74 -6.55 0.39
C PHE A 5 -16.30 -7.53 1.48
N LEU A 6 -15.26 -7.15 2.21
CA LEU A 6 -14.66 -7.90 3.31
C LEU A 6 -14.69 -7.09 4.61
N GLY A 7 -14.91 -7.79 5.73
CA GLY A 7 -14.68 -7.22 7.07
C GLY A 7 -13.19 -7.18 7.40
N VAL A 8 -12.84 -6.64 8.57
CA VAL A 8 -11.43 -6.57 9.02
C VAL A 8 -10.79 -7.96 9.12
N GLN A 9 -11.53 -8.97 9.58
CA GLN A 9 -11.04 -10.35 9.72
C GLN A 9 -10.72 -10.95 8.36
N ASP A 10 -11.70 -10.99 7.46
CA ASP A 10 -11.54 -11.54 6.12
C ASP A 10 -10.49 -10.76 5.31
N ALA A 11 -10.41 -9.43 5.47
CA ALA A 11 -9.38 -8.62 4.81
C ALA A 11 -7.96 -8.91 5.35
N ALA A 12 -7.81 -9.17 6.65
CA ALA A 12 -6.52 -9.56 7.21
C ALA A 12 -6.08 -10.93 6.70
N GLU A 13 -7.02 -11.88 6.64
CA GLU A 13 -6.78 -13.20 6.05
C GLU A 13 -6.41 -13.08 4.57
N TYR A 14 -7.14 -12.28 3.81
CA TYR A 14 -6.87 -12.02 2.39
C TYR A 14 -5.45 -11.48 2.16
N LEU A 15 -4.98 -10.59 3.03
CA LEU A 15 -3.65 -9.99 2.95
C LEU A 15 -2.54 -10.84 3.62
N GLY A 16 -2.90 -11.94 4.29
CA GLY A 16 -1.94 -12.77 5.04
C GLY A 16 -1.32 -12.07 6.27
N ILE A 17 -2.01 -11.10 6.88
CA ILE A 17 -1.53 -10.36 8.06
C ILE A 17 -2.49 -10.48 9.25
N SER A 18 -2.01 -10.13 10.44
CA SER A 18 -2.88 -10.16 11.62
C SER A 18 -3.94 -9.04 11.57
N PRO A 19 -5.18 -9.29 12.04
CA PRO A 19 -6.17 -8.22 12.16
C PRO A 19 -5.73 -7.06 13.04
N LYS A 20 -4.90 -7.33 14.06
CA LYS A 20 -4.27 -6.31 14.90
C LYS A 20 -3.42 -5.35 14.07
N THR A 21 -2.67 -5.87 13.10
CA THR A 21 -1.88 -5.07 12.16
C THR A 21 -2.78 -4.15 11.33
N LEU A 22 -3.88 -4.66 10.78
CA LEU A 22 -4.85 -3.84 10.06
C LEU A 22 -5.46 -2.73 10.93
N TYR A 23 -5.76 -3.00 12.20
CA TYR A 23 -6.22 -1.96 13.12
C TYR A 23 -5.18 -0.86 13.33
N VAL A 24 -3.91 -1.24 13.51
CA VAL A 24 -2.80 -0.29 13.65
C VAL A 24 -2.63 0.54 12.38
N TRP A 25 -2.61 -0.09 11.21
CA TRP A 25 -2.51 0.60 9.92
C TRP A 25 -3.63 1.61 9.74
N ARG A 26 -4.88 1.18 9.95
CA ARG A 26 -6.05 2.06 9.86
C ARG A 26 -5.95 3.24 10.82
N HIS A 27 -5.52 3.04 12.06
CA HIS A 27 -5.31 4.11 13.03
C HIS A 27 -4.25 5.10 12.55
N ARG A 28 -3.16 4.61 11.95
CA ARG A 28 -2.07 5.42 11.39
C ARG A 28 -2.33 5.97 9.99
N ARG A 29 -3.55 5.80 9.44
CA ARG A 29 -3.92 6.18 8.07
C ARG A 29 -3.00 5.56 7.01
N GLN A 30 -2.54 4.34 7.28
CA GLN A 30 -1.73 3.52 6.39
C GLN A 30 -2.53 2.30 5.93
N GLY A 31 -2.01 1.63 4.89
CA GLY A 31 -2.58 0.40 4.36
C GLY A 31 -3.75 0.63 3.41
N PRO A 32 -4.49 -0.43 3.08
CA PRO A 32 -5.51 -0.38 2.04
C PRO A 32 -6.72 0.49 2.43
N PRO A 33 -7.37 1.12 1.45
CA PRO A 33 -8.56 1.94 1.69
C PRO A 33 -9.67 1.16 2.41
N SER A 34 -10.18 1.76 3.49
CA SER A 34 -11.31 1.22 4.25
C SER A 34 -12.32 2.31 4.57
N PHE A 35 -13.58 1.92 4.72
CA PHE A 35 -14.67 2.82 5.09
C PHE A 35 -15.63 2.15 6.06
N ARG A 36 -16.56 2.93 6.63
CA ARG A 36 -17.61 2.39 7.51
C ARG A 36 -18.87 2.12 6.68
N MET A 37 -19.42 0.91 6.79
CA MET A 37 -20.65 0.51 6.10
C MET A 37 -21.69 -0.05 7.08
N GLY A 38 -22.97 0.25 6.82
CA GLY A 38 -24.12 -0.22 7.58
C GLY A 38 -24.42 0.57 8.84
N ALA A 39 -25.59 0.30 9.45
CA ALA A 39 -26.13 1.07 10.59
C ALA A 39 -25.21 1.11 11.83
N ARG A 40 -24.35 0.09 12.00
CA ARG A 40 -23.38 0.01 13.10
C ARG A 40 -21.99 0.54 12.73
N GLY A 41 -21.82 1.08 11.53
CA GLY A 41 -20.55 1.64 11.06
C GLY A 41 -19.40 0.64 11.06
N ARG A 42 -19.66 -0.60 10.62
CA ARG A 42 -18.63 -1.64 10.57
C ARG A 42 -17.55 -1.26 9.56
N VAL A 43 -16.28 -1.53 9.90
CA VAL A 43 -15.16 -1.28 8.98
C VAL A 43 -15.20 -2.33 7.87
N THR A 44 -15.14 -1.84 6.64
CA THR A 44 -15.30 -2.62 5.42
C THR A 44 -14.23 -2.26 4.40
N TYR A 45 -13.78 -3.27 3.67
CA TYR A 45 -12.84 -3.18 2.55
C TYR A 45 -13.54 -3.67 1.29
N ARG A 46 -13.28 -3.03 0.16
CA ARG A 46 -13.71 -3.54 -1.15
C ARG A 46 -12.57 -4.39 -1.72
N ILE A 47 -12.87 -5.56 -2.28
CA ILE A 47 -11.83 -6.46 -2.81
C ILE A 47 -10.99 -5.75 -3.88
N ASP A 48 -11.62 -5.11 -4.85
CA ASP A 48 -10.89 -4.36 -5.89
C ASP A 48 -9.96 -3.28 -5.33
N ALA A 49 -10.32 -2.68 -4.18
CA ALA A 49 -9.48 -1.67 -3.54
C ALA A 49 -8.29 -2.30 -2.79
N LEU A 50 -8.46 -3.51 -2.24
CA LEU A 50 -7.35 -4.30 -1.69
C LEU A 50 -6.37 -4.68 -2.80
N ASP A 51 -6.87 -5.16 -3.93
CA ASP A 51 -6.05 -5.55 -5.09
C ASP A 51 -5.29 -4.36 -5.68
N ALA A 52 -5.97 -3.22 -5.83
CA ALA A 52 -5.33 -1.99 -6.29
C ALA A 52 -4.20 -1.57 -5.33
N TRP A 53 -4.46 -1.60 -4.03
CA TRP A 53 -3.47 -1.27 -3.02
C TRP A 53 -2.25 -2.21 -3.05
N ILE A 54 -2.47 -3.52 -3.22
CA ILE A 54 -1.36 -4.49 -3.36
C ILE A 54 -0.48 -4.13 -4.56
N ARG A 55 -1.09 -3.86 -5.73
CA ARG A 55 -0.36 -3.47 -6.93
C ARG A 55 0.42 -2.16 -6.74
N GLU A 56 -0.15 -1.20 -6.03
CA GLU A 56 0.55 0.04 -5.68
C GLU A 56 1.76 -0.24 -4.77
N GLN A 57 1.65 -1.15 -3.79
CA GLN A 57 2.79 -1.56 -2.96
C GLN A 57 3.89 -2.24 -3.79
N GLU A 58 3.51 -3.13 -4.71
CA GLU A 58 4.47 -3.80 -5.61
C GLU A 58 5.22 -2.81 -6.51
N GLN A 59 4.52 -1.80 -7.02
CA GLN A 59 5.13 -0.77 -7.87
C GLN A 59 6.02 0.19 -7.08
N ALA A 60 5.71 0.43 -5.80
CA ALA A 60 6.52 1.31 -4.94
C ALA A 60 7.76 0.62 -4.38
N ASP A 61 7.77 -0.72 -4.26
CA ASP A 61 8.91 -1.46 -3.74
C ASP A 61 9.99 -1.66 -4.82
N SER A 62 11.22 -1.20 -4.55
CA SER A 62 12.33 -1.29 -5.51
C SER A 62 12.83 -2.71 -5.77
N ARG A 63 12.47 -3.69 -4.93
CA ARG A 63 12.76 -5.11 -5.17
C ARG A 63 11.79 -5.71 -6.18
N SER A 64 10.55 -5.22 -6.22
CA SER A 64 9.51 -5.67 -7.14
C SER A 64 9.40 -4.81 -8.41
N ASN A 65 9.86 -3.56 -8.37
CA ASN A 65 9.86 -2.64 -9.51
C ASN A 65 11.28 -2.34 -10.02
N PRO A 66 11.70 -2.91 -11.18
CA PRO A 66 13.01 -2.67 -11.77
C PRO A 66 13.31 -1.20 -12.08
N ALA A 67 12.28 -0.37 -12.35
CA ALA A 67 12.47 1.05 -12.64
C ALA A 67 12.94 1.85 -11.41
N LEU A 68 12.69 1.34 -10.20
CA LEU A 68 13.14 1.94 -8.94
C LEU A 68 14.41 1.29 -8.40
N ASN A 69 15.03 0.38 -9.15
CA ASN A 69 16.23 -0.31 -8.71
C ASN A 69 17.39 0.70 -8.54
N PRO A 70 17.93 0.89 -7.32
CA PRO A 70 18.98 1.87 -7.05
C PRO A 70 20.28 1.56 -7.80
N VAL A 71 20.51 0.31 -8.21
CA VAL A 71 21.68 -0.09 -9.01
C VAL A 71 21.54 0.32 -10.48
N SER A 72 20.30 0.43 -10.97
CA SER A 72 20.00 0.81 -12.36
C SER A 72 19.87 2.32 -12.55
N ALA A 73 19.67 3.07 -11.45
CA ALA A 73 19.60 4.52 -11.49
C ALA A 73 20.94 5.11 -11.94
N ALA A 74 20.95 5.79 -13.09
CA ALA A 74 22.12 6.50 -13.58
C ALA A 74 22.63 7.46 -12.50
N SER A 75 23.92 7.36 -12.15
CA SER A 75 24.55 8.21 -11.14
C SER A 75 24.32 9.68 -11.52
N GLN A 76 23.53 10.40 -10.71
CA GLN A 76 23.44 11.84 -10.80
C GLN A 76 24.79 12.41 -10.36
N ARG A 77 25.72 12.56 -11.32
CA ARG A 77 26.96 13.32 -11.10
C ARG A 77 26.54 14.69 -10.58
N ARG A 78 26.90 15.00 -9.34
CA ARG A 78 26.70 16.31 -8.72
C ARG A 78 27.35 17.38 -9.60
N ALA A 79 26.59 17.97 -10.52
CA ALA A 79 26.98 19.11 -11.33
C ALA A 79 27.03 20.41 -10.49
N ALA A 80 27.65 20.35 -9.32
CA ALA A 80 27.68 21.43 -8.34
C ALA A 80 29.12 21.75 -7.90
N TYR A 81 30.02 21.92 -8.87
CA TYR A 81 31.35 22.53 -8.63
C TYR A 81 31.82 23.39 -9.80
N LEU A 82 30.99 24.30 -10.33
CA LEU A 82 31.45 25.30 -11.31
C LEU A 82 30.82 26.69 -11.07
N ALA A 83 30.89 27.19 -9.84
CA ALA A 83 30.73 28.61 -9.53
C ALA A 83 31.55 28.85 -8.24
N THR A 84 32.52 29.75 -8.14
CA THR A 84 32.76 31.05 -8.80
C THR A 84 34.24 31.39 -8.60
N VAL A 85 34.93 31.91 -9.62
CA VAL A 85 36.24 32.58 -9.51
C VAL A 85 36.01 34.05 -9.20
#